data_AF-A0A183H886-F1
#
_entry.id   AF-A0A183H886-F1
#
_cell.length_a   1.000
_cell.length_b   1.000
_cell.length_c   1.000
_cell.angle_alpha   90.00
_cell.angle_beta   90.00
_cell.angle_gamma   90.00
#
_symmetry.space_group_name_H-M   'P 1'
#
loop_
_entity.id
_entity.type
_entity.pdbx_description
1 polymer ?
#
loop_
_entity_poly.entity_id
_entity_poly.type
_entity_poly.pdbx_seq_one_letter_code
_entity_poly.pdbx_strand_id
1 'polypeptide(L)'
;MTAGNNGLTLFLKLFISNRFTTYEVGEVAPNKMILTLKDIGRISFSRDLPVEDLRRTFIKHDDQYLEQIIEMRTATHPKQGYLEHTRVIYTKQKK
;
A
#
# COMPACT_ATOMS: atom_id res chain seq x y z
N MET A 1 4.10 8.62 -7.16
CA MET A 1 4.64 8.66 -5.79
C MET A 1 5.32 10.00 -5.64
N THR A 2 4.99 10.77 -4.60
CA THR A 2 5.59 12.09 -4.35
C THR A 2 6.27 12.08 -2.99
N ALA A 3 7.56 12.40 -2.95
CA ALA A 3 8.28 12.58 -1.70
C ALA A 3 8.00 13.99 -1.14
N GLY A 4 7.69 14.08 0.15
CA GLY A 4 7.59 15.35 0.87
C GLY A 4 8.97 16.01 0.99
N ASN A 5 8.97 17.33 1.20
CA ASN A 5 10.17 18.19 1.23
C ASN A 5 11.23 17.80 2.27
N ASN A 6 10.90 16.88 3.18
CA ASN A 6 11.70 16.39 4.29
C ASN A 6 12.29 14.98 4.02
N GLY A 7 12.14 14.42 2.82
CA GLY A 7 12.79 13.16 2.39
C GLY A 7 12.26 11.88 3.04
N LEU A 8 11.54 11.99 4.16
CA LEU A 8 11.05 10.85 4.95
C LEU A 8 9.60 10.49 4.65
N THR A 9 8.77 11.41 4.18
CA THR A 9 7.34 11.15 3.97
C THR A 9 7.04 10.91 2.50
N LEU A 10 6.43 9.76 2.17
CA LEU A 10 5.95 9.47 0.82
C LEU A 10 4.42 9.47 0.76
N PHE A 11 3.90 10.08 -0.30
CA PHE A 11 2.48 10.04 -0.66
C PHE A 11 2.26 9.16 -1.89
N LEU A 12 1.35 8.20 -1.76
CA LEU A 12 0.88 7.39 -2.87
C LEU A 12 -0.64 7.52 -3.01
N LYS A 13 -1.08 7.96 -4.19
CA LYS A 13 -2.48 7.96 -4.59
C LYS A 13 -2.68 6.89 -5.65
N LEU A 14 -3.51 5.90 -5.35
CA LEU A 14 -3.84 4.83 -6.30
C LEU A 14 -5.31 4.91 -6.69
N PHE A 15 -5.58 4.67 -7.96
CA PHE A 15 -6.90 4.31 -8.45
C PHE A 15 -6.88 2.80 -8.71
N ILE A 16 -7.55 2.04 -7.85
CA ILE A 16 -7.61 0.58 -7.98
C ILE A 16 -8.85 0.22 -8.81
N SER A 17 -8.76 -0.80 -9.68
CA SER A 17 -9.86 -1.24 -10.56
C SER A 17 -11.18 -1.52 -9.82
N ASN A 18 -11.12 -1.72 -8.50
CA ASN A 18 -12.26 -1.87 -7.61
C ASN A 18 -12.94 -0.55 -7.22
N ARG A 19 -12.74 0.54 -7.99
CA ARG A 19 -13.47 1.81 -7.84
C ARG A 19 -13.24 2.49 -6.48
N PHE A 20 -12.02 2.35 -5.96
CA PHE A 20 -11.53 3.03 -4.75
C PHE A 20 -10.33 3.89 -5.08
N THR A 21 -10.25 5.05 -4.43
CA THR A 21 -9.05 5.89 -4.41
C THR A 21 -8.45 5.83 -3.01
N THR A 22 -7.20 5.40 -2.90
CA THR A 22 -6.48 5.40 -1.62
C THR A 22 -5.49 6.56 -1.57
N TYR A 23 -5.35 7.15 -0.41
CA TYR A 23 -4.27 8.06 -0.06
C TYR A 23 -3.45 7.40 1.04
N GLU A 24 -2.26 6.93 0.68
CA GLU A 24 -1.35 6.21 1.57
C GLU A 24 -0.16 7.13 1.91
N VAL A 25 0.19 7.18 3.19
CA VAL A 25 1.29 7.98 3.73
C VAL A 25 2.21 7.08 4.52
N GLY A 26 3.52 7.31 4.42
CA GLY A 26 4.43 6.68 5.36
C GLY A 26 5.87 7.01 5.07
N GLU A 27 6.75 6.14 5.56
CA GLU A 27 8.17 6.43 5.68
C GLU A 27 9.03 5.58 4.75
N VAL A 28 10.12 6.19 4.28
CA VAL A 28 11.12 5.53 3.45
C VAL A 28 12.39 5.33 4.26
N ALA A 29 12.81 4.08 4.37
CA ALA A 29 14.12 3.64 4.86
C ALA A 29 14.93 3.06 3.67
N PRO A 30 16.27 2.92 3.79
CA PRO A 30 17.14 2.59 2.65
C PRO A 30 16.71 1.37 1.81
N ASN A 31 16.16 0.32 2.44
CA ASN A 31 15.71 -0.91 1.77
C ASN A 31 14.25 -1.25 2.07
N LYS A 32 13.52 -0.36 2.73
CA LYS A 32 12.16 -0.64 3.18
C LYS A 32 11.32 0.61 3.11
N MET A 33 10.11 0.47 2.60
CA MET A 33 9.13 1.55 2.59
C MET A 33 7.82 1.00 3.12
N ILE A 34 7.21 1.70 4.07
CA ILE A 34 5.92 1.33 4.64
C ILE A 34 4.97 2.48 4.41
N LEU A 35 3.87 2.22 3.72
CA LEU A 35 2.79 3.16 3.49
C LEU A 35 1.55 2.65 4.22
N THR A 36 0.88 3.53 4.94
CA THR A 36 -0.36 3.24 5.66
C THR A 36 -1.48 4.11 5.10
N LEU A 37 -2.67 3.54 4.97
CA LEU A 37 -3.86 4.25 4.50
C LEU A 37 -4.16 5.42 5.43
N LYS A 38 -4.22 6.61 4.87
CA LYS A 38 -4.62 7.82 5.58
C LYS A 38 -6.04 8.23 5.25
N ASP A 39 -6.45 8.05 4.00
CA ASP A 39 -7.81 8.32 3.55
C ASP A 39 -8.20 7.41 2.38
N ILE A 40 -9.50 7.13 2.27
CA ILE A 40 -10.08 6.32 1.20
C ILE A 40 -11.33 6.98 0.64
N GLY A 41 -11.22 7.45 -0.60
CA GLY A 41 -12.36 7.92 -1.39
C GLY A 41 -13.08 6.75 -2.04
N ARG A 42 -14.41 6.69 -1.89
CA ARG A 42 -15.26 5.67 -2.51
C ARG A 42 -16.16 6.30 -3.56
N ILE A 43 -16.34 5.62 -4.68
CA ILE A 43 -17.37 5.96 -5.65
C ILE A 43 -18.70 5.37 -5.15
N SER A 44 -19.77 6.17 -5.17
CA SER A 44 -21.04 6.00 -4.43
C SER A 44 -21.83 4.71 -4.66
N PHE A 45 -21.51 3.90 -5.67
CA PHE A 45 -22.19 2.63 -5.97
C PHE A 45 -21.30 1.39 -5.77
N SER A 46 -20.12 1.52 -5.19
CA SER A 46 -19.27 0.37 -4.86
C SER A 46 -19.93 -0.48 -3.76
N ARG A 47 -20.20 -1.76 -4.07
CA ARG A 47 -20.87 -2.72 -3.18
C ARG A 47 -19.89 -3.59 -2.37
N ASP A 48 -18.58 -3.40 -2.57
CA ASP A 48 -17.57 -4.25 -1.95
C ASP A 48 -17.43 -3.94 -0.46
N LEU A 49 -17.03 -4.96 0.32
CA LEU A 49 -16.80 -4.82 1.74
C LEU A 49 -15.84 -3.65 2.01
N PRO A 50 -16.18 -2.77 2.97
CA PRO A 50 -15.38 -1.59 3.25
C PRO A 50 -13.98 -1.98 3.73
N VAL A 51 -12.96 -1.69 2.94
CA VAL A 51 -11.59 -1.60 3.45
C VAL A 51 -11.56 -0.43 4.42
N GLU A 52 -11.19 -0.72 5.66
CA GLU A 52 -11.06 0.26 6.74
C GLU A 52 -9.62 0.73 6.90
N ASP A 53 -8.67 -0.17 6.66
CA ASP A 53 -7.26 0.12 6.78
C ASP A 53 -6.44 -0.73 5.79
N LEU A 54 -5.33 -0.19 5.31
CA LEU A 54 -4.44 -0.82 4.36
C LEU A 54 -3.00 -0.42 4.68
N ARG A 55 -2.12 -1.41 4.74
CA ARG A 55 -0.69 -1.22 4.85
C ARG A 55 0.02 -1.86 3.67
N ARG A 56 0.89 -1.09 3.03
CA ARG A 56 1.71 -1.53 1.91
C ARG A 56 3.17 -1.44 2.31
N THR A 57 3.84 -2.58 2.29
CA THR A 57 5.27 -2.66 2.57
C THR A 57 6.02 -3.01 1.29
N PHE A 58 7.03 -2.22 0.95
CA PHE A 58 8.00 -2.56 -0.06
C PHE A 58 9.33 -2.90 0.62
N ILE A 59 9.95 -3.99 0.19
CA ILE A 59 11.25 -4.44 0.69
C ILE A 59 12.15 -4.64 -0.52
N LYS A 60 13.22 -3.86 -0.60
CA LYS A 60 14.30 -4.10 -1.57
C LYS A 60 15.23 -5.15 -0.96
N HIS A 61 15.22 -6.35 -1.51
CA HIS A 61 16.10 -7.44 -1.05
C HIS A 61 17.53 -7.22 -1.54
N ASP A 62 17.66 -6.87 -2.82
CA ASP A 62 18.93 -6.55 -3.48
C ASP A 62 18.66 -5.71 -4.74
N ASP A 63 19.66 -5.59 -5.63
CA ASP A 63 19.52 -4.84 -6.88
C ASP A 63 18.69 -5.55 -7.96
N GLN A 64 18.26 -6.79 -7.74
CA GLN A 64 17.47 -7.61 -8.65
C GLN A 64 16.04 -7.83 -8.16
N TYR A 65 15.77 -7.84 -6.86
CA TYR A 65 14.47 -8.21 -6.30
C TYR A 65 13.83 -7.13 -5.44
N LEU A 66 12.55 -6.88 -5.70
CA LEU A 66 11.68 -6.02 -4.89
C LEU A 66 10.46 -6.84 -4.44
N GLU A 67 10.21 -6.91 -3.14
CA GLU A 67 8.99 -7.50 -2.60
C GLU A 67 7.98 -6.40 -2.27
N GLN A 68 6.71 -6.63 -2.61
CA GLN A 68 5.57 -5.84 -2.19
C GLN A 68 4.60 -6.72 -1.41
N ILE A 69 4.27 -6.29 -0.20
CA ILE A 69 3.28 -6.92 0.67
C ILE A 69 2.14 -5.93 0.87
N ILE A 70 0.91 -6.38 0.65
CA ILE A 70 -0.31 -5.64 0.95
C ILE A 70 -1.01 -6.37 2.07
N GLU A 71 -1.23 -5.67 3.16
CA GLU A 71 -2.01 -6.13 4.29
C GLU A 71 -3.22 -5.20 4.45
N MET A 72 -4.37 -5.76 4.80
CA MET A 72 -5.59 -4.97 4.92
C MET A 72 -6.41 -5.38 6.14
N ARG A 73 -7.24 -4.43 6.56
CA ARG A 73 -8.34 -4.68 7.48
C ARG A 73 -9.63 -4.18 6.85
N THR A 74 -10.61 -5.06 6.83
CA THR A 74 -11.97 -4.78 6.39
C THR A 74 -12.87 -4.71 7.62
N ALA A 75 -14.11 -4.24 7.46
CA ALA A 75 -15.08 -4.20 8.56
C ALA A 75 -15.36 -5.57 9.20
N THR A 76 -15.08 -6.67 8.50
CA THR A 76 -15.33 -8.03 9.03
C THR A 76 -14.05 -8.71 9.52
N HIS A 77 -12.90 -8.48 8.87
CA HIS A 77 -11.65 -9.17 9.20
C HIS A 77 -10.39 -8.34 8.90
N PRO A 78 -9.33 -8.46 9.73
CA PRO A 78 -9.32 -9.06 11.07
C PRO A 78 -9.93 -8.12 12.12
N LYS A 79 -10.34 -8.65 13.28
CA LYS A 79 -10.86 -7.82 14.40
C LYS A 79 -9.83 -6.84 14.96
N GLN A 80 -8.55 -7.20 14.88
CA GLN A 80 -7.40 -6.38 15.28
C GLN A 80 -6.22 -6.67 14.34
N GLY A 81 -5.38 -5.66 14.08
CA GLY A 81 -4.21 -5.80 13.21
C GLY A 81 -4.55 -5.82 11.72
N TYR A 82 -3.71 -6.49 10.92
CA TYR A 82 -3.89 -6.63 9.48
C TYR A 82 -3.83 -8.09 9.06
N LEU A 83 -4.53 -8.44 7.99
CA LEU A 83 -4.39 -9.72 7.31
C LEU A 83 -3.60 -9.50 6.01
N GLU A 84 -2.60 -10.34 5.74
CA GLU A 84 -1.92 -10.34 4.44
C GLU A 84 -2.93 -10.67 3.34
N HIS A 85 -3.06 -9.77 2.37
CA HIS A 85 -3.95 -9.94 1.23
C HIS A 85 -3.19 -10.36 -0.03
N THR A 86 -1.99 -9.84 -0.23
CA THR A 86 -1.18 -10.18 -1.40
C THR A 86 0.29 -9.96 -1.09
N ARG A 87 1.13 -10.86 -1.62
CA ARG A 87 2.58 -10.74 -1.65
C ARG A 87 3.07 -10.98 -3.07
N VAL A 88 3.89 -10.08 -3.59
CA VAL A 88 4.46 -10.17 -4.93
C VAL A 88 5.95 -9.87 -4.86
N ILE A 89 6.75 -10.69 -5.52
CA ILE A 89 8.19 -10.45 -5.70
C ILE A 89 8.42 -10.10 -7.17
N TYR A 90 8.96 -8.91 -7.41
CA TYR A 90 9.31 -8.41 -8.72
C TYR A 90 10.78 -8.65 -8.98
N THR A 91 11.08 -9.13 -10.20
CA THR A 91 12.45 -9.19 -10.72
C THR A 91 12.71 -7.97 -11.59
N LYS A 92 13.84 -7.29 -11.35
CA LYS A 92 14.29 -6.17 -12.16
C LYS A 92 14.49 -6.62 -13.60
N GLN A 93 13.77 -5.98 -14.52
CA GLN A 93 13.95 -6.21 -15.94
C GLN A 93 15.29 -5.60 -16.37
N LYS A 94 16.07 -6.36 -17.14
CA LYS A 94 17.22 -5.80 -17.85
C LYS A 94 16.67 -4.83 -18.90
N LYS A 95 17.26 -3.64 -18.96
CA LYS A 95 16.97 -2.66 -20.02
C LYS A 95 17.40 -3.19 -21.37
#